data_AF-A0A916SAD0-F1
#
_entry.id   AF-A0A916SAD0-F1
#
_cell.length_a   1.000
_cell.length_b   1.000
_cell.length_c   1.000
_cell.angle_alpha   90.00
_cell.angle_beta   90.00
_cell.angle_gamma   90.00
#
_symmetry.space_group_name_H-M   'P 1'
#
loop_
_entity.id
_entity.type
_entity.pdbx_description
1 polymer ?
#
loop_
_entity_poly.entity_id
_entity_poly.type
_entity_poly.pdbx_seq_one_letter_code
_entity_poly.pdbx_strand_id
1 'polypeptide(L)' 'MVVLSNNDGCAIARSNEAKALGIRMSAPWFESRQLAEEHGVVALSANFVLYGDMSDRMMSVAAGLGPALYV' A
#
# COMPACT_ATOMS: atom_id res chain seq x y z
N MET A 1 -7.65 7.00 -2.78
CA MET A 1 -7.75 5.56 -2.44
C MET A 1 -6.74 5.21 -1.36
N VAL A 2 -7.08 4.27 -0.48
CA VAL A 2 -6.16 3.66 0.48
C VAL A 2 -6.26 2.13 0.41
N VAL A 3 -5.17 1.46 0.79
CA VAL A 3 -5.14 0.01 1.04
C VAL A 3 -4.87 -0.21 2.52
N LEU A 4 -5.68 -1.06 3.14
CA LEU A 4 -5.66 -1.34 4.57
C LEU A 4 -4.86 -2.61 4.87
N SER A 5 -4.31 -2.68 6.09
CA SER A 5 -3.58 -3.83 6.60
C SER A 5 -4.46 -5.06 6.78
N ASN A 6 -3.88 -6.15 7.27
CA ASN A 6 -4.66 -7.30 7.70
C ASN A 6 -5.75 -6.88 8.71
N ASN A 7 -6.94 -7.45 8.55
CA ASN A 7 -8.15 -7.09 9.31
C ASN A 7 -8.55 -5.60 9.21
N ASP A 8 -8.14 -4.91 8.14
CA ASP A 8 -8.49 -3.52 7.84
C ASP A 8 -8.13 -2.51 8.95
N GLY A 9 -7.11 -2.83 9.76
CA GLY A 9 -6.77 -2.08 10.97
C GLY A 9 -6.10 -0.72 10.71
N CYS A 10 -5.19 -0.65 9.74
CA CYS A 10 -4.38 0.55 9.48
C CYS A 10 -4.25 0.83 7.98
N ALA A 11 -4.11 2.10 7.60
CA ALA A 11 -3.80 2.48 6.21
C ALA A 11 -2.31 2.23 5.89
N ILE A 12 -2.02 1.26 5.02
CA ILE A 12 -0.64 0.83 4.68
C ILE A 12 -0.20 1.23 3.27
N ALA A 13 -1.13 1.59 2.40
CA ALA A 13 -0.81 2.27 1.14
C ALA A 13 -1.87 3.35 0.85
N ARG A 14 -1.46 4.42 0.17
CA ARG A 14 -2.29 5.62 -0.03
C ARG A 14 -1.95 6.27 -1.36
N SER A 15 -2.97 6.67 -2.11
CA SER A 15 -2.81 7.53 -3.27
C SER A 15 -2.38 8.94 -2.84
N ASN A 16 -1.87 9.76 -3.77
CA ASN A 16 -1.40 11.10 -3.42
C ASN A 16 -2.53 12.01 -2.94
N GLU A 17 -3.74 11.84 -3.50
CA GLU A 17 -4.96 12.52 -3.09
C GLU A 17 -5.31 12.17 -1.63
N ALA A 18 -5.23 10.89 -1.26
CA ALA A 18 -5.46 10.46 0.12
C ALA A 18 -4.41 11.02 1.11
N LYS A 19 -3.15 11.14 0.68
CA LYS A 19 -2.11 11.81 1.48
C LYS A 19 -2.40 13.29 1.67
N ALA A 20 -2.84 13.98 0.61
CA ALA A 20 -3.17 15.40 0.64
C ALA A 20 -4.36 15.70 1.57
N LEU A 21 -5.30 14.76 1.70
CA LEU A 21 -6.40 14.83 2.67
C LEU A 21 -5.95 14.64 4.13
N GLY A 22 -4.69 14.28 4.39
CA GLY A 22 -4.17 14.11 5.74
C GLY A 22 -4.30 12.69 6.31
N ILE A 23 -4.72 11.70 5.51
CA ILE A 23 -4.72 10.29 5.93
C ILE A 23 -3.26 9.87 6.15
N ARG A 24 -2.90 9.57 7.40
CA ARG A 24 -1.51 9.26 7.79
C ARG A 24 -1.12 7.83 7.45
N MET A 25 0.18 7.59 7.24
CA MET A 25 0.72 6.24 7.04
C MET A 25 0.63 5.46 8.35
N SER A 26 0.24 4.18 8.29
CA SER A 26 0.23 3.27 9.44
C SER A 26 -0.65 3.72 10.61
N ALA A 27 -1.45 4.77 10.44
CA ALA A 27 -2.42 5.18 11.44
C ALA A 27 -3.62 4.22 11.45
N PRO A 28 -4.25 4.00 12.62
CA PRO A 28 -5.48 3.24 12.71
C PRO A 28 -6.55 3.80 11.78
N TRP A 29 -7.20 2.93 11.02
CA TRP A 29 -8.16 3.34 9.98
C TRP A 29 -9.37 4.08 10.57
N PHE A 30 -9.81 3.69 11.77
CA PHE A 30 -10.97 4.31 12.41
C PHE A 30 -10.79 5.82 12.65
N GLU A 31 -9.55 6.32 12.83
CA GLU A 31 -9.27 7.75 12.99
C GLU A 31 -9.58 8.55 11.72
N SER A 32 -9.39 7.93 10.55
CA SER A 32 -9.56 8.58 9.24
C SER A 32 -10.86 8.17 8.54
N ARG A 33 -11.65 7.27 9.12
CA ARG A 33 -12.84 6.69 8.48
C ARG A 33 -13.89 7.74 8.12
N GLN A 34 -14.20 8.64 9.05
CA GLN A 34 -15.19 9.69 8.81
C GLN A 34 -14.72 10.64 7.69
N LEU A 35 -13.49 11.13 7.78
CA LEU A 35 -12.88 11.97 6.75
C LEU A 35 -12.89 11.29 5.37
N ALA A 36 -12.60 9.99 5.33
CA ALA A 36 -12.60 9.18 4.12
C ALA A 36 -14.01 9.08 3.50
N GLU A 37 -15.03 8.86 4.32
CA GLU A 37 -16.43 8.81 3.87
C GLU A 37 -16.88 10.18 3.32
N GLU A 38 -16.56 11.28 4.01
CA GLU A 38 -16.88 12.66 3.58
C GLU A 38 -16.26 13.03 2.22
N HIS A 39 -15.07 12.51 1.92
CA HIS A 39 -14.32 12.83 0.70
C HIS A 39 -14.40 11.73 -0.36
N GLY A 40 -15.22 10.69 -0.17
CA GLY A 40 -15.38 9.58 -1.12
C GLY A 40 -14.11 8.76 -1.33
N VAL A 41 -13.27 8.63 -0.31
CA VAL A 41 -12.03 7.84 -0.39
C VAL A 41 -12.36 6.35 -0.39
N VAL A 42 -12.02 5.68 -1.49
CA VAL A 42 -12.10 4.22 -1.59
C VAL A 42 -11.05 3.57 -0.69
N ALA A 43 -11.49 2.70 0.22
CA ALA A 43 -10.64 1.85 1.04
C ALA A 43 -10.77 0.38 0.60
N LEU A 44 -9.63 -0.29 0.41
CA LEU A 44 -9.55 -1.68 -0.02
C LEU A 44 -8.72 -2.50 0.97
N SER A 45 -9.09 -3.75 1.22
CA SER A 45 -8.25 -4.68 1.98
C SER A 45 -7.02 -5.09 1.16
N ALA A 46 -5.89 -5.32 1.84
CA ALA A 46 -4.68 -5.78 1.17
C ALA A 46 -4.81 -7.20 0.58
N ASN A 47 -4.24 -7.39 -0.61
CA ASN A 47 -4.04 -8.70 -1.22
C ASN A 47 -2.55 -9.08 -1.20
N PHE A 48 -2.10 -9.65 -0.09
CA PHE A 48 -0.68 -9.97 0.12
C PHE A 48 -0.12 -10.98 -0.88
N VAL A 49 -0.95 -11.91 -1.37
CA VAL A 49 -0.52 -12.90 -2.39
C VAL A 49 -0.16 -12.20 -3.69
N LEU A 50 -1.02 -11.30 -4.16
CA LEU A 50 -0.78 -10.53 -5.38
C LEU A 50 0.45 -9.62 -5.23
N TYR A 51 0.57 -8.92 -4.10
CA TYR A 51 1.73 -8.05 -3.85
C TYR A 51 3.04 -8.86 -3.75
N GLY A 52 2.99 -10.08 -3.20
CA GLY A 52 4.12 -11.01 -3.19
C GLY A 52 4.57 -11.38 -4.61
N ASP A 53 3.65 -11.86 -5.45
CA ASP A 53 3.95 -12.22 -6.86
C ASP A 53 4.53 -11.02 -7.64
N MET A 54 3.95 -9.83 -7.48
CA MET A 54 4.47 -8.62 -8.11
C MET A 54 5.87 -8.26 -7.63
N SER A 55 6.14 -8.40 -6.32
CA SER A 55 7.46 -8.17 -5.74
C SER A 55 8.49 -9.14 -6.31
N ASP A 56 8.17 -10.43 -6.37
CA ASP A 56 9.08 -11.47 -6.89
C ASP A 56 9.43 -11.22 -8.36
N ARG A 57 8.43 -10.85 -9.17
CA ARG A 57 8.64 -10.49 -10.58
C ARG A 57 9.51 -9.25 -10.74
N MET A 58 9.27 -8.21 -9.93
CA MET A 58 10.10 -6.99 -9.93
C MET A 58 11.54 -7.32 -9.54
N MET A 59 11.74 -8.11 -8.49
CA MET A 59 13.07 -8.51 -8.01
C MET A 59 13.80 -9.38 -9.04
N SER A 60 13.09 -10.26 -9.74
CA SER A 60 13.66 -11.07 -10.82
C SER A 60 14.22 -10.21 -11.95
N VAL A 61 13.49 -9.14 -12.36
CA VAL A 61 13.98 -8.19 -13.36
C VAL A 61 15.16 -7.39 -12.82
N ALA A 62 15.07 -6.88 -11.59
CA ALA A 62 16.14 -6.09 -10.97
C ALA A 62 17.45 -6.89 -10.85
N ALA A 63 17.36 -8.18 -10.48
CA ALA A 63 18.52 -9.06 -10.38
C ALA A 63 19.22 -9.28 -11.73
N GLY A 64 18.47 -9.31 -12.84
CA GLY A 64 19.03 -9.41 -14.19
C GLY A 64 19.71 -8.14 -14.72
N LEU A 65 19.50 -7.00 -14.05
CA LEU A 65 20.06 -5.69 -14.43
C LEU A 65 21.18 -5.22 -13.48
N GLY A 66 21.39 -5.92 -12.36
CA GLY A 66 22.47 -5.65 -11.42
C GLY A 66 23.83 -6.13 -11.92
N PRO A 67 24.94 -5.70 -11.29
CA PRO A 67 26.25 -6.29 -11.55
C PRO A 67 26.18 -7.80 -11.32
N ALA A 68 26.76 -8.59 -12.22
CA ALA A 68 26.96 -10.00 -11.97
C ALA A 68 27.81 -10.12 -10.69
N LEU A 69 27.18 -10.55 -9.60
CA LEU A 69 27.89 -10.96 -8.40
C LEU A 69 28.65 -12.24 -8.76
N TYR A 70 29.86 -12.07 -9.27
CA TYR A 70 30.87 -13.12 -9.27
C TYR A 70 31.25 -13.35 -7.81
N VAL A 71 30.67 -14.39 -7.21
CA VAL A 71 31.21 -15.03 -6.00
C VAL A 71 32.43 -15.87 -6.36
#